data_AF-A0A975CVY1-F1
#
_entry.id   AF-A0A975CVY1-F1
#
_cell.length_a   1.000
_cell.length_b   1.000
_cell.length_c   1.000
_cell.angle_alpha   90.00
_cell.angle_beta   90.00
_cell.angle_gamma   90.00
#
_symmetry.space_group_name_H-M   'P 1'
#
loop_
_entity.id
_entity.type
_entity.pdbx_description
1 polymer ?
#
loop_
_entity_poly.entity_id
_entity_poly.type
_entity_poly.pdbx_seq_one_letter_code
_entity_poly.pdbx_strand_id
1 'polypeptide(L)'
;MNFAEIIRNRRTALGMSQAELAEKTGVSRNTVAGWETGHSRPDPDTIPKLCDALRISINRFFGRESKRTEAEQKILSLFASLESGDRQVILWQMEALRDRRAAQRAAEEAVPPKVVSLFMNDLGAAAGFGAALGEAQGERITLLADPETERADEVITVCGNSMEPTYMDGDRVLVEHTGHLRYGEVGIFLVDNEGYIKEYREDGLHSHNPAYRTMTFREDQTVRCIGRVIGKLKDSQIPTKSQLRMLDK
;
A
#
# COMPACT_ATOMS: atom_id res chain seq x y z
N MET A 1 17.40 -45.98 -13.90
CA MET A 1 17.53 -45.08 -15.07
C MET A 1 18.07 -45.89 -16.23
N ASN A 2 17.30 -46.05 -17.31
CA ASN A 2 17.71 -46.85 -18.45
C ASN A 2 18.14 -45.95 -19.62
N PHE A 3 19.38 -45.47 -19.58
CA PHE A 3 19.95 -44.65 -20.66
C PHE A 3 19.98 -45.40 -22.00
N ALA A 4 20.17 -46.72 -21.95
CA ALA A 4 20.23 -47.58 -23.13
C ALA A 4 18.90 -47.57 -23.91
N GLU A 5 17.77 -47.66 -23.19
CA GLU A 5 16.43 -47.52 -23.78
C GLU A 5 16.17 -46.12 -24.34
N ILE A 6 16.55 -45.06 -23.61
CA ILE A 6 16.34 -43.68 -24.06
C ILE A 6 17.10 -43.41 -25.37
N ILE A 7 18.37 -43.79 -25.42
CA ILE A 7 19.22 -43.61 -26.61
C ILE A 7 18.63 -44.38 -27.79
N ARG A 8 18.34 -45.66 -27.59
CA ARG A 8 17.79 -46.53 -28.65
C ARG A 8 16.45 -46.01 -29.17
N ASN A 9 15.50 -45.73 -28.28
CA ASN A 9 14.15 -45.31 -28.65
C ASN A 9 14.13 -43.95 -29.33
N ARG A 10 14.96 -42.99 -28.89
CA ARG A 10 15.05 -41.68 -29.52
C ARG A 10 15.75 -41.74 -30.87
N ARG A 11 16.83 -42.53 -30.98
CA ARG A 11 17.52 -42.75 -32.25
C ARG A 11 16.57 -43.33 -33.30
N THR A 12 15.84 -44.39 -32.95
CA THR A 12 14.90 -45.04 -33.88
C THR A 12 13.71 -44.14 -34.23
N ALA A 13 13.17 -43.38 -33.27
CA ALA A 13 12.10 -42.41 -33.53
C ALA A 13 12.53 -41.28 -34.49
N LEU A 14 13.83 -40.99 -34.58
CA LEU A 14 14.40 -40.02 -35.51
C LEU A 14 14.86 -40.66 -36.83
N GLY A 15 14.62 -41.97 -37.02
CA GLY A 15 15.01 -42.69 -38.24
C GLY A 15 16.51 -42.88 -38.41
N MET A 16 17.32 -42.65 -37.37
CA MET A 16 18.78 -42.73 -37.46
C MET A 16 19.29 -44.17 -37.24
N SER A 17 20.32 -44.56 -37.97
CA SER A 17 21.15 -45.74 -37.72
C SER A 17 22.15 -45.48 -36.59
N GLN A 18 22.72 -46.55 -36.02
CA GLN A 18 23.78 -46.41 -34.99
C GLN A 18 25.04 -45.71 -35.54
N ALA A 19 25.32 -45.87 -36.84
CA ALA A 19 26.46 -45.21 -37.49
C ALA A 19 26.23 -43.70 -37.62
N GLU A 20 25.04 -43.27 -38.00
CA GLU A 20 24.69 -41.84 -38.11
C GLU A 20 24.68 -41.15 -36.74
N LEU A 21 24.21 -41.83 -35.70
CA LEU A 21 24.30 -41.28 -34.33
C LEU A 21 25.75 -41.16 -33.88
N ALA A 22 26.59 -42.15 -34.20
CA ALA A 22 28.01 -42.15 -33.86
C ALA A 22 28.75 -40.99 -34.55
N GLU A 23 28.47 -40.75 -35.84
CA GLU A 23 29.00 -39.62 -36.61
C GLU A 23 28.61 -38.27 -35.99
N LYS A 24 27.32 -38.10 -35.65
CA LYS A 24 26.81 -36.87 -35.01
C LYS A 24 27.39 -36.59 -33.62
N THR A 25 27.80 -37.64 -32.90
CA THR A 25 28.31 -37.53 -31.54
C THR A 25 29.84 -37.57 -31.46
N GLY A 26 30.53 -37.90 -32.57
CA GLY A 26 31.97 -37.99 -32.65
C GLY A 26 32.55 -39.23 -31.98
N VAL A 27 31.79 -40.33 -31.92
CA VAL A 27 32.24 -41.62 -31.34
C VAL A 27 32.19 -42.73 -32.37
N SER A 28 32.65 -43.94 -32.00
CA SER A 28 32.53 -45.11 -32.86
C SER A 28 31.12 -45.70 -32.85
N ARG A 29 30.70 -46.36 -33.93
CA ARG A 29 29.44 -47.14 -33.98
C ARG A 29 29.36 -48.17 -32.83
N ASN A 30 30.49 -48.81 -32.51
CA ASN A 30 30.57 -49.79 -31.42
C ASN A 30 30.30 -49.15 -30.06
N THR A 31 30.74 -47.91 -29.85
CA THR A 31 30.45 -47.13 -28.64
C THR A 31 28.95 -46.92 -28.49
N VAL A 32 28.26 -46.51 -29.56
CA VAL A 32 26.80 -46.36 -29.57
C VAL A 32 26.08 -47.68 -29.29
N ALA A 33 26.53 -48.78 -29.91
CA ALA A 33 25.98 -50.11 -29.64
C ALA A 33 26.18 -50.55 -28.19
N GLY A 34 27.34 -50.23 -27.59
CA GLY A 34 27.64 -50.45 -26.18
C GLY A 34 26.69 -49.67 -25.26
N TRP A 35 26.39 -48.41 -25.60
CA TRP A 35 25.42 -47.61 -24.87
C TRP A 35 24.00 -48.18 -24.97
N GLU A 36 23.58 -48.56 -26.19
CA GLU A 36 22.22 -49.08 -26.42
C GLU A 36 22.00 -50.46 -25.82
N THR A 37 23.05 -51.23 -25.55
CA THR A 37 22.97 -52.54 -24.88
C THR A 37 23.21 -52.46 -23.37
N GLY A 38 23.61 -51.30 -22.85
CA GLY A 38 23.91 -51.08 -21.45
C GLY A 38 25.29 -51.58 -21.01
N HIS A 39 26.13 -52.05 -21.94
CA HIS A 39 27.51 -52.50 -21.65
C HIS A 39 28.45 -51.34 -21.33
N SER A 40 28.17 -50.14 -21.86
CA SER A 40 28.94 -48.93 -21.57
C SER A 40 28.00 -47.74 -21.38
N ARG A 41 28.52 -46.64 -20.83
CA ARG A 41 27.78 -45.39 -20.63
C ARG A 41 28.45 -44.23 -21.37
N PRO A 42 27.69 -43.24 -21.86
CA PRO A 42 28.26 -42.00 -22.36
C PRO A 42 28.99 -41.27 -21.24
N ASP A 43 30.17 -40.74 -21.53
CA ASP A 43 30.90 -39.86 -20.62
C ASP A 43 30.24 -38.46 -20.54
N PRO A 44 30.52 -37.69 -19.48
CA PRO A 44 29.96 -36.35 -19.29
C PRO A 44 30.17 -35.39 -20.48
N ASP A 45 31.30 -35.50 -21.19
CA ASP A 45 31.65 -34.60 -22.29
C ASP A 45 30.88 -34.94 -23.59
N THR A 46 30.46 -36.19 -23.73
CA THR A 46 29.70 -36.71 -24.87
C THR A 46 28.18 -36.53 -24.67
N ILE A 47 27.71 -36.42 -23.42
CA ILE A 47 26.29 -36.25 -23.10
C ILE A 47 25.64 -35.03 -23.80
N PRO A 48 26.24 -33.83 -23.83
CA PRO A 48 25.66 -32.68 -24.54
C PRO A 48 25.46 -32.97 -26.04
N LYS A 49 26.50 -33.46 -26.72
CA LYS A 49 26.45 -33.81 -28.15
C LYS A 49 25.41 -34.89 -28.43
N LEU A 50 25.31 -35.87 -27.53
CA LEU A 50 24.31 -36.94 -27.61
C LEU A 50 22.88 -36.39 -27.42
N CYS A 51 22.67 -35.47 -26.48
CA CYS A 51 21.36 -34.83 -26.28
C CYS A 51 20.93 -33.99 -27.49
N ASP A 52 21.86 -33.23 -28.08
CA ASP A 52 21.64 -32.45 -29.30
C ASP A 52 21.29 -33.36 -30.49
N ALA A 53 22.07 -34.42 -30.69
CA ALA A 53 21.83 -35.39 -31.76
C ALA A 53 20.45 -36.09 -31.61
N LEU A 54 20.06 -36.43 -30.38
CA LEU A 54 18.78 -37.09 -30.06
C LEU A 54 17.60 -36.11 -29.91
N ARG A 55 17.84 -34.80 -30.04
CA ARG A 55 16.85 -33.73 -29.88
C ARG A 55 16.05 -33.89 -28.57
N ILE A 56 16.76 -34.09 -27.47
CA ILE A 56 16.19 -34.18 -26.11
C ILE A 56 16.94 -33.27 -25.16
N SER A 57 16.27 -32.81 -24.10
CA SER A 57 16.95 -32.08 -23.03
C SER A 57 17.79 -33.03 -22.17
N ILE A 58 18.84 -32.49 -21.56
CA ILE A 58 19.64 -33.20 -20.54
C ILE A 58 18.73 -33.72 -19.42
N ASN A 59 17.75 -32.93 -18.98
CA ASN A 59 16.79 -33.37 -17.97
C ASN A 59 16.01 -34.62 -18.41
N ARG A 60 15.56 -34.67 -19.67
CA ARG A 60 14.90 -35.86 -20.22
C ARG A 60 15.84 -37.06 -20.29
N PHE A 61 17.09 -36.85 -20.70
CA PHE A 61 18.12 -37.89 -20.76
C PHE A 61 18.35 -38.55 -19.39
N PHE A 62 18.35 -37.75 -18.32
CA PHE A 62 18.46 -38.23 -16.94
C PHE A 62 17.13 -38.65 -16.29
N GLY A 63 16.02 -38.69 -17.04
CA GLY A 63 14.70 -39.03 -16.49
C GLY A 63 14.19 -38.03 -15.45
N ARG A 64 14.71 -36.80 -15.46
CA ARG A 64 14.34 -35.67 -14.60
C ARG A 64 13.42 -34.68 -15.33
N GLU A 65 12.67 -35.12 -16.33
CA GLU A 65 11.58 -34.29 -16.85
C GLU A 65 10.56 -34.08 -15.74
N SER A 66 10.34 -32.83 -15.35
CA SER A 66 9.19 -32.48 -14.55
C SER A 66 7.96 -32.93 -15.33
N LYS A 67 7.20 -33.88 -14.78
CA LYS A 67 5.89 -34.23 -15.32
C LYS A 67 5.02 -32.99 -15.21
N ARG A 68 4.85 -32.27 -16.33
CA ARG A 68 3.88 -31.19 -16.41
C ARG A 68 2.49 -31.79 -16.19
N THR A 69 1.69 -31.13 -15.37
CA THR A 69 0.28 -31.46 -15.19
C THR A 69 -0.47 -31.33 -16.52
N GLU A 70 -1.63 -31.98 -16.63
CA GLU A 70 -2.49 -31.85 -17.81
C GLU A 70 -2.86 -30.38 -18.08
N ALA A 71 -3.08 -29.61 -17.01
CA ALA A 71 -3.36 -28.18 -17.08
C ALA A 71 -2.18 -27.39 -17.69
N GLU A 72 -0.95 -27.63 -17.22
CA GLU A 72 0.24 -26.96 -17.77
C GLU A 72 0.49 -27.32 -19.23
N GLN A 73 0.27 -28.59 -19.61
CA GLN A 73 0.41 -29.02 -21.00
C GLN A 73 -0.64 -28.35 -21.90
N LYS A 74 -1.89 -28.26 -21.43
CA LYS A 74 -2.98 -27.58 -22.14
C LYS A 74 -2.73 -26.08 -22.28
N ILE A 75 -2.20 -25.41 -21.25
CA ILE A 75 -1.84 -23.99 -21.32
C ILE A 75 -0.76 -23.77 -22.37
N LEU A 76 0.31 -24.59 -22.36
CA LEU A 76 1.40 -24.48 -23.32
C LEU A 76 0.94 -24.76 -24.76
N SER A 77 0.08 -25.76 -24.97
CA SER A 77 -0.44 -26.07 -26.31
C SER A 77 -1.33 -24.96 -26.83
N LEU A 78 -2.24 -24.43 -26.01
CA LEU A 78 -3.11 -23.30 -26.38
C LEU A 78 -2.26 -22.07 -26.68
N PHE A 79 -1.35 -21.70 -25.78
CA PHE A 79 -0.47 -20.52 -25.96
C PHE A 79 0.38 -20.63 -27.24
N ALA A 80 0.92 -21.81 -27.54
CA ALA A 80 1.69 -22.06 -28.76
C ALA A 80 0.83 -21.95 -30.04
N SER A 81 -0.47 -22.21 -29.98
CA SER A 81 -1.38 -22.05 -31.14
C SER A 81 -1.82 -20.61 -31.42
N LEU A 82 -1.59 -19.68 -30.49
CA LEU A 82 -1.99 -18.27 -30.65
C LEU A 82 -0.99 -17.47 -31.50
N GLU A 83 -1.50 -16.39 -32.13
CA GLU A 83 -0.68 -15.38 -32.78
C GLU A 83 0.07 -14.49 -31.77
N SER A 84 1.08 -13.75 -32.23
CA SER A 84 1.97 -12.95 -31.38
C SER A 84 1.23 -11.88 -30.57
N GLY A 85 0.22 -11.22 -31.16
CA GLY A 85 -0.61 -10.22 -30.47
C GLY A 85 -1.44 -10.82 -29.34
N ASP A 86 -2.12 -11.94 -29.61
CA ASP A 86 -2.96 -12.63 -28.61
C ASP A 86 -2.12 -13.18 -27.44
N ARG A 87 -0.92 -13.68 -27.73
CA ARG A 87 0.03 -14.10 -26.69
C ARG A 87 0.38 -12.94 -25.75
N GLN A 88 0.62 -11.74 -26.30
CA GLN A 88 0.95 -10.57 -25.50
C GLN A 88 -0.20 -10.18 -24.57
N VAL A 89 -1.44 -10.27 -25.05
CA VAL A 89 -2.64 -10.00 -24.24
C VAL A 89 -2.74 -10.99 -23.07
N ILE A 90 -2.54 -12.28 -23.33
CA ILE A 90 -2.58 -13.31 -22.27
C ILE A 90 -1.46 -13.08 -21.25
N LEU A 91 -0.25 -12.74 -21.70
CA LEU A 91 0.86 -12.43 -20.80
C LEU A 91 0.54 -11.23 -19.90
N TRP A 92 0.00 -10.14 -20.46
CA TRP A 92 -0.44 -9.00 -19.66
C TRP A 92 -1.53 -9.37 -18.65
N GLN A 93 -2.49 -10.20 -19.02
CA GLN A 93 -3.51 -10.67 -18.09
C GLN A 93 -2.91 -11.53 -16.96
N MET A 94 -1.97 -12.41 -17.27
CA MET A 94 -1.28 -13.23 -16.27
C MET A 94 -0.45 -12.37 -15.29
N GLU A 95 0.27 -11.37 -15.82
CA GLU A 95 1.01 -10.39 -15.01
C GLU A 95 0.07 -9.60 -14.10
N ALA A 96 -1.02 -9.05 -14.66
CA ALA A 96 -2.02 -8.32 -13.89
C ALA A 96 -2.65 -9.17 -12.78
N LEU A 97 -2.94 -10.45 -13.04
CA LEU A 97 -3.48 -11.38 -12.04
C LEU A 97 -2.48 -11.67 -10.92
N ARG A 98 -1.19 -11.83 -11.25
CA ARG A 98 -0.11 -12.02 -10.27
C ARG A 98 0.00 -10.79 -9.37
N ASP A 99 0.05 -9.61 -9.98
CA ASP A 99 0.27 -8.36 -9.27
C ASP A 99 -0.95 -7.99 -8.41
N ARG A 100 -2.18 -8.30 -8.88
CA ARG A 100 -3.41 -8.18 -8.08
C ARG A 100 -3.36 -9.03 -6.80
N ARG A 101 -2.83 -10.24 -6.87
CA ARG A 101 -2.71 -11.14 -5.72
C ARG A 101 -1.65 -10.66 -4.72
N ALA A 102 -0.54 -10.10 -5.23
CA ALA A 102 0.47 -9.47 -4.40
C ALA A 102 -0.08 -8.23 -3.68
N ALA A 103 -0.82 -7.37 -4.38
CA ALA A 103 -1.49 -6.21 -3.80
C ALA A 103 -2.57 -6.60 -2.77
N GLN A 104 -3.34 -7.66 -3.03
CA GLN A 104 -4.32 -8.19 -2.06
C GLN A 104 -3.65 -8.69 -0.79
N ARG A 105 -2.59 -9.51 -0.90
CA ARG A 105 -1.83 -9.97 0.27
C ARG A 105 -1.22 -8.81 1.05
N ALA A 106 -0.59 -7.85 0.37
CA ALA A 106 -0.02 -6.68 1.01
C ALA A 106 -1.09 -5.84 1.74
N ALA A 107 -2.31 -5.76 1.19
CA ALA A 107 -3.43 -5.08 1.83
C ALA A 107 -4.06 -5.87 3.00
N GLU A 108 -3.95 -7.20 3.00
CA GLU A 108 -4.38 -8.08 4.10
C GLU A 108 -3.37 -8.11 5.25
N GLU A 109 -2.08 -8.01 4.95
CA GLU A 109 -0.99 -7.94 5.94
C GLU A 109 -0.74 -6.50 6.46
N ALA A 110 -1.34 -5.49 5.83
CA ALA A 110 -1.22 -4.10 6.27
C ALA A 110 -1.94 -3.90 7.61
N VAL A 111 -1.18 -3.42 8.60
CA VAL A 111 -1.75 -2.98 9.88
C VAL A 111 -2.68 -1.79 9.62
N PRO A 112 -3.95 -1.83 10.08
CA PRO A 112 -4.85 -0.71 9.90
C PRO A 112 -4.26 0.55 10.56
N PRO A 113 -4.41 1.73 9.95
CA PRO A 113 -3.87 2.94 10.53
C PRO A 113 -4.54 3.21 11.89
N LYS A 114 -3.75 3.62 12.87
CA LYS A 114 -4.30 4.11 14.13
C LYS A 114 -5.05 5.41 13.86
N VAL A 115 -6.27 5.52 14.37
CA VAL A 115 -7.12 6.71 14.23
C VAL A 115 -7.61 7.20 15.58
N VAL A 116 -7.95 8.48 15.62
CA VAL A 116 -8.68 9.13 16.71
C VAL A 116 -9.99 9.69 16.16
N SER A 117 -11.00 9.78 17.02
CA SER A 117 -12.30 10.35 16.66
C SER A 117 -12.59 11.53 17.57
N LEU A 118 -12.61 12.72 17.00
CA LEU A 118 -12.81 13.98 17.69
C LEU A 118 -14.16 14.58 17.32
N PHE A 119 -14.69 15.44 18.17
CA PHE A 119 -15.83 16.28 17.79
C PHE A 119 -15.33 17.45 16.94
N MET A 120 -16.12 17.80 15.94
CA MET A 120 -15.90 18.97 15.09
C MET A 120 -17.04 19.95 15.30
N ASN A 121 -16.70 21.19 15.65
CA ASN A 121 -17.65 22.28 15.87
C ASN A 121 -17.19 23.56 15.17
N ASP A 122 -18.13 24.46 14.92
CA ASP A 122 -17.84 25.77 14.36
C ASP A 122 -17.73 26.82 15.47
N LEU A 123 -16.75 27.73 15.37
CA LEU A 123 -16.54 28.76 16.38
C LEU A 123 -17.78 29.68 16.56
N GLY A 124 -18.54 29.90 15.48
CA GLY A 124 -19.80 30.66 15.50
C GLY A 124 -20.95 29.97 16.21
N ALA A 125 -20.88 28.65 16.45
CA ALA A 125 -21.87 27.88 17.20
C ALA A 125 -21.59 27.92 18.71
N ALA A 126 -21.36 29.13 19.24
CA ALA A 126 -20.84 29.36 20.58
C ALA A 126 -21.73 28.81 21.72
N ALA A 127 -23.01 28.56 21.46
CA ALA A 127 -23.95 27.90 22.37
C ALA A 127 -23.55 26.45 22.74
N GLY A 128 -22.69 25.79 21.95
CA GLY A 128 -22.27 24.39 22.16
C GLY A 128 -21.07 24.19 23.08
N PHE A 129 -20.21 25.20 23.25
CA PHE A 129 -18.96 25.07 24.02
C PHE A 129 -19.19 24.84 25.53
N GLY A 130 -20.41 25.03 26.04
CA GLY A 130 -20.77 24.88 27.46
C GLY A 130 -21.87 23.86 27.76
N ALA A 131 -22.39 23.15 26.75
CA ALA A 131 -23.44 22.16 26.97
C ALA A 131 -22.83 20.89 27.58
N ALA A 132 -23.03 20.73 28.88
CA ALA A 132 -22.79 19.47 29.58
C ALA A 132 -23.49 18.31 28.84
N LEU A 133 -22.73 17.27 28.52
CA LEU A 133 -23.13 15.88 28.28
C LEU A 133 -24.65 15.69 28.05
N GLY A 134 -25.12 15.83 26.82
CA GLY A 134 -26.53 15.56 26.52
C GLY A 134 -26.87 15.53 25.04
N GLU A 135 -26.53 16.57 24.29
CA GLU A 135 -26.88 16.69 22.87
C GLU A 135 -25.76 17.41 22.12
N ALA A 136 -24.67 16.70 21.81
CA ALA A 136 -23.63 17.23 20.94
C ALA A 136 -24.22 17.39 19.52
N GLN A 137 -24.39 18.65 19.07
CA GLN A 137 -24.81 18.97 17.70
C GLN A 137 -23.64 18.90 16.69
N GLY A 138 -22.41 18.76 17.17
CA GLY A 138 -21.21 18.64 16.34
C GLY A 138 -21.06 17.27 15.67
N GLU A 139 -20.53 17.26 14.46
CA GLU A 139 -20.20 16.02 13.76
C GLU A 139 -18.92 15.40 14.31
N ARG A 140 -18.84 14.06 14.36
CA ARG A 140 -17.58 13.38 14.69
C ARG A 140 -16.72 13.28 13.43
N ILE A 141 -15.45 13.66 13.55
CA ILE A 141 -14.45 13.50 12.50
C ILE A 141 -13.44 12.42 12.90
N THR A 142 -13.10 11.54 11.95
CA THR A 142 -12.05 10.53 12.11
C THR A 142 -10.75 11.07 11.54
N LEU A 143 -9.69 11.07 12.34
CA LEU A 143 -8.36 11.55 11.96
C LEU A 143 -7.33 10.45 12.15
N LEU A 144 -6.28 10.47 11.33
CA LEU A 144 -5.10 9.64 11.56
C LEU A 144 -4.41 10.08 12.85
N ALA A 145 -4.00 9.10 13.66
CA ALA A 145 -3.35 9.35 14.93
C ALA A 145 -1.90 9.79 14.72
N ASP A 146 -1.58 10.96 15.25
CA ASP A 146 -0.23 11.50 15.41
C ASP A 146 -0.15 12.28 16.73
N PRO A 147 1.04 12.77 17.16
CA PRO A 147 1.18 13.46 18.44
C PRO A 147 0.28 14.69 18.61
N GLU A 148 -0.15 15.36 17.53
CA GLU A 148 -1.05 16.52 17.61
C GLU A 148 -2.50 16.06 17.72
N THR A 149 -2.95 15.14 16.87
CA THR A 149 -4.34 14.65 16.86
C THR A 149 -4.68 13.81 18.09
N GLU A 150 -3.70 13.08 18.65
CA GLU A 150 -3.88 12.30 19.88
C GLU A 150 -3.99 13.18 21.14
N ARG A 151 -3.43 14.39 21.10
CA ARG A 151 -3.49 15.35 22.21
C ARG A 151 -4.69 16.29 22.10
N ALA A 152 -5.25 16.47 20.91
CA ALA A 152 -6.41 17.30 20.71
C ALA A 152 -7.66 16.66 21.35
N ASP A 153 -8.47 17.50 22.00
CA ASP A 153 -9.79 17.12 22.50
C ASP A 153 -10.88 17.40 21.45
N GLU A 154 -10.65 18.40 20.59
CA GLU A 154 -11.65 18.89 19.65
C GLU A 154 -11.03 19.49 18.38
N VAL A 155 -11.80 19.49 17.29
CA VAL A 155 -11.51 20.25 16.06
C VAL A 155 -12.48 21.41 15.96
N ILE A 156 -11.97 22.63 15.76
CA ILE A 156 -12.81 23.82 15.63
C ILE A 156 -12.59 24.48 14.27
N THR A 157 -13.68 24.75 13.55
CA THR A 157 -13.64 25.55 12.32
C THR A 157 -13.53 27.03 12.68
N VAL A 158 -12.52 27.69 12.14
CA VAL A 158 -12.30 29.13 12.26
C VAL A 158 -13.34 29.86 11.42
N CYS A 159 -14.02 30.84 12.02
CA CYS A 159 -15.01 31.69 11.36
C CYS A 159 -14.56 33.15 11.39
N GLY A 160 -14.58 33.80 10.24
CA GLY A 160 -14.12 35.17 10.03
C GLY A 160 -12.61 35.30 9.85
N ASN A 161 -12.16 36.52 9.64
CA ASN A 161 -10.79 36.85 9.20
C ASN A 161 -9.93 37.53 10.29
N SER A 162 -10.37 37.53 11.55
CA SER A 162 -9.68 38.24 12.63
C SER A 162 -8.29 37.68 12.96
N MET A 163 -8.02 36.43 12.62
CA MET A 163 -6.73 35.78 12.85
C MET A 163 -5.91 35.61 11.55
N GLU A 164 -6.33 36.24 10.46
CA GLU A 164 -5.55 36.25 9.23
C GLU A 164 -4.26 37.06 9.40
N PRO A 165 -3.14 36.65 8.77
CA PRO A 165 -3.02 35.53 7.82
C PRO A 165 -2.72 34.18 8.51
N THR A 166 -2.57 34.15 9.83
CA THR A 166 -2.13 32.95 10.53
C THR A 166 -3.21 31.88 10.55
N TYR A 167 -4.48 32.24 10.67
CA TYR A 167 -5.63 31.34 10.53
C TYR A 167 -6.65 32.00 9.62
N MET A 168 -6.98 31.33 8.52
CA MET A 168 -7.93 31.79 7.52
C MET A 168 -9.34 31.38 7.90
N ASP A 169 -10.34 32.11 7.40
CA ASP A 169 -11.73 31.66 7.46
C ASP A 169 -11.87 30.25 6.82
N GLY A 170 -12.53 29.34 7.54
CA GLY A 170 -12.69 27.93 7.15
C GLY A 170 -11.52 27.01 7.51
N ASP A 171 -10.41 27.52 8.05
CA ASP A 171 -9.36 26.66 8.61
C ASP A 171 -9.93 25.82 9.76
N ARG A 172 -9.48 24.56 9.87
CA ARG A 172 -9.79 23.71 11.02
C ARG A 172 -8.60 23.66 11.96
N VAL A 173 -8.81 23.91 13.24
CA VAL A 173 -7.75 23.91 14.24
C VAL A 173 -7.95 22.78 15.25
N LEU A 174 -6.83 22.19 15.68
CA LEU A 174 -6.77 21.19 16.75
C LEU A 174 -6.69 21.92 18.09
N VAL A 175 -7.58 21.59 19.01
CA VAL A 175 -7.68 22.26 20.31
C VAL A 175 -7.54 21.27 21.46
N GLU A 176 -6.68 21.62 22.40
CA GLU A 176 -6.48 20.95 23.68
C GLU A 176 -7.23 21.74 24.75
N HIS A 177 -8.16 21.11 25.47
CA HIS A 177 -8.93 21.73 26.53
C HIS A 177 -8.03 22.08 27.71
N THR A 178 -7.99 23.37 28.04
CA THR A 178 -7.21 23.89 29.15
C THR A 178 -7.74 25.25 29.56
N GLY A 179 -7.80 25.50 30.86
CA GLY A 179 -8.07 26.83 31.40
C GLY A 179 -6.83 27.72 31.50
N HIS A 180 -5.65 27.22 31.11
CA HIS A 180 -4.38 27.90 31.31
C HIS A 180 -3.61 28.04 29.99
N LEU A 181 -3.49 29.29 29.52
CA LEU A 181 -2.62 29.68 28.41
C LEU A 181 -1.46 30.52 28.91
N ARG A 182 -0.34 30.42 28.21
CA ARG A 182 0.79 31.36 28.36
C ARG A 182 0.62 32.53 27.41
N TYR A 183 1.22 33.66 27.76
CA TYR A 183 1.28 34.78 26.82
C TYR A 183 1.99 34.37 25.53
N GLY A 184 1.43 34.79 24.40
CA GLY A 184 1.84 34.39 23.06
C GLY A 184 1.13 33.14 22.52
N GLU A 185 0.36 32.42 23.34
CA GLU A 185 -0.39 31.24 22.87
C GLU A 185 -1.73 31.65 22.26
N VAL A 186 -2.12 30.97 21.18
CA VAL A 186 -3.44 31.11 20.58
C VAL A 186 -4.42 30.17 21.27
N GLY A 187 -5.59 30.69 21.62
CA GLY A 187 -6.63 29.95 22.30
C GLY A 187 -8.01 30.20 21.73
N ILE A 188 -8.94 29.34 22.17
CA ILE A 188 -10.37 29.50 21.98
C ILE A 188 -10.98 30.05 23.27
N PHE A 189 -11.76 31.10 23.12
CA PHE A 189 -12.37 31.84 24.22
C PHE A 189 -13.87 31.98 23.97
N LEU A 190 -14.65 31.89 25.05
CA LEU A 190 -16.02 32.39 25.06
C LEU A 190 -16.05 33.73 25.79
N VAL A 191 -16.56 34.75 25.13
CA VAL A 191 -16.81 36.08 25.70
C VAL A 191 -18.29 36.36 25.55
N ASP A 192 -19.01 36.51 26.66
CA ASP A 192 -20.46 36.78 26.67
C ASP A 192 -21.28 35.81 25.77
N ASN A 193 -20.87 34.53 25.77
CA ASN A 193 -21.41 33.43 24.94
C ASN A 193 -21.10 33.49 23.44
N GLU A 194 -20.14 34.30 23.00
CA GLU A 194 -19.62 34.29 21.64
C GLU A 194 -18.21 33.69 21.59
N GLY A 195 -17.95 32.86 20.57
CA GLY A 195 -16.70 32.15 20.38
C GLY A 195 -15.65 32.97 19.64
N TYR A 196 -14.43 33.00 20.17
CA TYR A 196 -13.31 33.75 19.62
C TYR A 196 -12.04 32.91 19.59
N ILE A 197 -11.32 32.95 18.46
CA ILE A 197 -9.93 32.53 18.36
C ILE A 197 -9.05 33.78 18.45
N LYS A 198 -8.13 33.81 19.41
CA LYS A 198 -7.26 34.97 19.68
C LYS A 198 -5.92 34.53 20.27
N GLU A 199 -4.90 35.36 20.12
CA GLU A 199 -3.65 35.24 20.86
C GLU A 199 -3.82 35.85 22.25
N TYR A 200 -3.45 35.12 23.29
CA TYR A 200 -3.48 35.61 24.66
C TYR A 200 -2.22 36.43 24.96
N ARG A 201 -2.38 37.69 25.37
CA ARG A 201 -1.28 38.57 25.78
C ARG A 201 -1.62 39.28 27.10
N GLU A 202 -0.63 39.98 27.66
CA GLU A 202 -0.75 40.65 28.96
C GLU A 202 -1.89 41.68 29.00
N ASP A 203 -2.10 42.39 27.91
CA ASP A 203 -3.08 43.47 27.75
C ASP A 203 -4.42 43.01 27.16
N GLY A 204 -4.62 41.71 26.92
CA GLY A 204 -5.90 41.16 26.46
C GLY A 204 -5.79 40.12 25.36
N LEU A 205 -6.86 39.99 24.57
CA LEU A 205 -6.92 39.04 23.45
C LEU A 205 -6.65 39.76 22.12
N HIS A 206 -5.63 39.29 21.41
CA HIS A 206 -5.15 39.90 20.18
C HIS A 206 -5.58 39.13 18.95
N SER A 207 -6.05 39.87 17.97
CA SER A 207 -6.22 39.43 16.59
C SER A 207 -4.88 39.51 15.87
N HIS A 208 -4.56 38.53 15.02
CA HIS A 208 -3.39 38.64 14.14
C HIS A 208 -3.66 39.57 12.95
N ASN A 209 -4.93 39.78 12.61
CA ASN A 209 -5.34 40.74 11.60
C ASN A 209 -5.37 42.15 12.20
N PRO A 210 -4.51 43.09 11.74
CA PRO A 210 -4.41 44.44 12.31
C PRO A 210 -5.66 45.30 12.16
N ALA A 211 -6.62 44.91 11.31
CA ALA A 211 -7.90 45.61 11.17
C ALA A 211 -8.78 45.50 12.43
N TYR A 212 -8.44 44.57 13.34
CA TYR A 212 -9.18 44.33 14.57
C TYR A 212 -8.40 44.87 15.77
N ARG A 213 -9.09 45.62 16.64
CA ARG A 213 -8.54 46.09 17.91
C ARG A 213 -8.38 44.95 18.92
N THR A 214 -7.42 45.07 19.82
CA THR A 214 -7.27 44.21 21.00
C THR A 214 -8.56 44.21 21.83
N MET A 215 -9.01 43.01 22.19
CA MET A 215 -10.16 42.84 23.07
C MET A 215 -9.69 42.94 24.52
N THR A 216 -10.21 43.93 25.22
CA THR A 216 -10.08 44.14 26.65
C THR A 216 -11.45 43.97 27.28
N PHE A 217 -11.48 43.45 28.51
CA PHE A 217 -12.73 43.09 29.17
C PHE A 217 -12.94 43.91 30.42
N ARG A 218 -14.19 44.26 30.65
CA ARG A 218 -14.64 44.88 31.91
C ARG A 218 -14.92 43.80 32.95
N GLU A 219 -14.97 44.19 34.22
CA GLU A 219 -15.20 43.26 35.34
C GLU A 219 -16.56 42.54 35.28
N ASP A 220 -17.54 43.09 34.55
CA ASP A 220 -18.88 42.54 34.38
C ASP A 220 -19.00 41.54 33.21
N GLN A 221 -17.98 41.41 32.36
CA GLN A 221 -17.99 40.50 31.22
C GLN A 221 -17.54 39.09 31.61
N THR A 222 -18.20 38.08 31.06
CA THR A 222 -17.81 36.68 31.32
C THR A 222 -16.85 36.21 30.24
N VAL A 223 -15.59 35.98 30.63
CA VAL A 223 -14.54 35.46 29.74
C VAL A 223 -14.11 34.08 30.22
N ARG A 224 -14.27 33.08 29.35
CA ARG A 224 -13.85 31.70 29.63
C ARG A 224 -12.89 31.23 28.56
N CYS A 225 -11.71 30.77 28.96
CA CYS A 225 -10.84 30.03 28.07
C CYS A 225 -11.35 28.58 27.94
N ILE A 226 -11.53 28.13 26.70
CA ILE A 226 -11.93 26.76 26.37
C ILE A 226 -10.70 25.88 26.23
N GLY A 227 -9.71 26.36 25.49
CA GLY A 227 -8.53 25.55 25.20
C GLY A 227 -7.49 26.28 24.36
N ARG A 228 -6.33 25.63 24.26
CA ARG A 228 -5.19 26.06 23.47
C ARG A 228 -5.32 25.50 22.06
N VAL A 229 -5.07 26.34 21.07
CA VAL A 229 -4.87 25.90 19.69
C VAL A 229 -3.47 25.29 19.57
N ILE A 230 -3.41 23.98 19.33
CA ILE A 230 -2.14 23.25 19.25
C ILE A 230 -1.62 23.07 17.82
N GLY A 231 -2.47 23.33 16.82
CA GLY A 231 -2.08 23.25 15.42
C GLY A 231 -3.27 23.46 14.47
N LYS A 232 -2.97 23.54 13.17
CA LYS A 232 -3.99 23.43 12.10
C LYS A 232 -4.13 21.98 11.68
N LEU A 233 -5.35 21.57 11.39
CA LEU A 233 -5.62 20.28 10.78
C LEU A 233 -5.07 20.25 9.36
N LYS A 234 -4.21 19.26 9.08
CA LYS A 234 -3.56 19.05 7.79
C LYS A 234 -4.33 18.00 6.99
N ASP A 235 -4.34 18.13 5.66
CA ASP A 235 -4.96 17.13 4.78
C ASP A 235 -4.36 15.72 4.97
N SER A 236 -3.06 15.65 5.33
CA SER A 236 -2.38 14.39 5.63
C SER A 236 -2.89 13.69 6.88
N GLN A 237 -3.63 14.38 7.76
CA GLN A 237 -4.24 13.81 8.97
C GLN A 237 -5.66 13.28 8.68
N ILE A 238 -6.22 13.54 7.49
CA ILE A 238 -7.54 13.06 7.09
C ILE A 238 -7.39 11.70 6.40
N PRO A 239 -8.00 10.62 6.94
CA PRO A 239 -7.92 9.31 6.32
C PRO A 239 -8.47 9.30 4.90
N THR A 240 -7.76 8.66 3.98
CA THR A 240 -8.26 8.38 2.63
C THR A 240 -9.40 7.36 2.65
N LYS A 241 -10.21 7.30 1.58
CA LYS A 241 -11.28 6.29 1.45
C LYS A 241 -10.76 4.84 1.58
N SER A 242 -9.55 4.57 1.10
CA SER A 242 -8.92 3.25 1.25
C SER A 242 -8.57 2.95 2.71
N GLN A 243 -8.03 3.92 3.44
CA GLN A 243 -7.73 3.79 4.86
C GLN A 243 -9.00 3.62 5.70
N LEU A 244 -10.08 4.35 5.41
CA LEU A 244 -11.36 4.16 6.10
C LEU A 244 -11.91 2.73 5.90
N ARG A 245 -11.86 2.21 4.68
CA ARG A 245 -12.28 0.83 4.38
C ARG A 245 -11.44 -0.24 5.09
N MET A 246 -10.21 0.09 5.52
CA MET A 246 -9.38 -0.83 6.31
C MET A 246 -9.80 -0.87 7.78
N LEU A 247 -10.49 0.17 8.28
CA LEU A 247 -11.00 0.24 9.66
C LEU A 247 -12.32 -0.53 9.84
N ASP A 248 -13.09 -0.71 8.76
CA ASP A 248 -14.37 -1.43 8.76
C ASP A 248 -14.23 -2.97 8.70
N LYS A 249 -13.00 -3.49 8.64
CA LYS A 249 -12.69 -4.94 8.58
C LYS A 249 -12.43 -5.50 9.97
#